data_AF-A0A654DDM9-F1
#
_entry.id   AF-A0A654DDM9-F1
#
_cell.length_a   1.000
_cell.length_b   1.000
_cell.length_c   1.000
_cell.angle_alpha   90.00
_cell.angle_beta   90.00
_cell.angle_gamma   90.00
#
_symmetry.space_group_name_H-M   'P 1'
#
loop_
_entity.id
_entity.type
_entity.pdbx_description
1 polymer ?
#
loop_
_entity_poly.entity_id
_entity_poly.type
_entity_poly.pdbx_seq_one_letter_code
_entity_poly.pdbx_strand_id
1 'polypeptide(L)'
;MICVLPWLGRFGAAFDPELPVTSSAKAEGRFNKDAFVYDATQNEYTCPAGEALIWRFSSVEKGMNMHCYWSSKCQSCALKTQCTPSTNRRVRRWEHEAVLEEMQRRLNQAPGIMRVR
;
A
#
# COMPACT_ATOMS: atom_id res chain seq x y z
N MET A 1 3.63 -36.86 -37.61
CA MET A 1 3.94 -36.70 -36.17
C MET A 1 4.79 -35.46 -35.97
N ILE A 2 4.16 -34.28 -35.85
CA ILE A 2 4.84 -33.02 -35.50
C ILE A 2 3.81 -32.16 -34.75
N CYS A 3 4.05 -31.90 -33.47
CA CYS A 3 4.03 -30.57 -32.84
C CYS A 3 4.05 -30.74 -31.31
N VAL A 4 5.27 -30.67 -30.78
CA VAL A 4 5.56 -30.38 -29.38
C VAL A 4 5.17 -28.91 -29.16
N LEU A 5 4.17 -28.63 -28.31
CA LEU A 5 3.87 -27.28 -27.85
C LEU A 5 3.98 -27.22 -26.33
N PRO A 6 5.10 -26.71 -25.79
CA PRO A 6 5.16 -26.12 -24.47
C PRO A 6 5.27 -24.60 -24.69
N TRP A 7 4.14 -23.90 -24.69
CA TRP A 7 4.11 -22.44 -24.70
C TRP A 7 3.54 -21.98 -23.36
N LEU A 8 4.41 -21.81 -22.38
CA LEU A 8 4.97 -20.51 -21.99
C LEU A 8 3.90 -19.59 -21.40
N GLY A 9 3.94 -19.51 -20.07
CA GLY A 9 3.29 -18.46 -19.32
C GLY A 9 3.80 -17.08 -19.71
N ARG A 10 2.90 -16.12 -19.59
CA ARG A 10 3.25 -14.76 -19.17
C ARG A 10 2.01 -14.17 -18.52
N PHE A 11 1.94 -14.29 -17.20
CA PHE A 11 1.08 -13.44 -16.39
C PHE A 11 1.43 -11.99 -16.75
N GLY A 12 0.45 -11.26 -17.27
CA GLY A 12 0.59 -9.85 -17.56
C GLY A 12 0.89 -9.10 -16.28
N ALA A 13 2.14 -8.64 -16.15
CA ALA A 13 2.51 -7.61 -15.19
C ALA A 13 1.77 -6.34 -15.59
N ALA A 14 0.67 -6.05 -14.88
CA ALA A 14 0.07 -4.74 -14.90
C ALA A 14 1.09 -3.75 -14.34
N PHE A 15 1.30 -2.69 -15.11
CA PHE A 15 2.21 -1.59 -14.86
C PHE A 15 1.67 -0.77 -13.68
N ASP A 16 2.05 -1.13 -12.46
CA ASP A 16 1.81 -0.27 -11.29
C ASP A 16 2.93 0.79 -11.28
N PRO A 17 2.64 2.08 -11.49
CA PRO A 17 3.66 3.10 -11.42
C PRO A 17 4.08 3.22 -9.96
N GLU A 18 5.23 2.62 -9.61
CA GLU A 18 5.90 2.82 -8.33
C GLU A 18 6.23 4.30 -8.17
N LEU A 19 5.27 5.08 -7.69
CA LEU A 19 5.47 6.46 -7.28
C LEU A 19 6.61 6.44 -6.25
N PRO A 20 7.69 7.23 -6.44
CA PRO A 20 8.83 7.19 -5.55
C PRO A 20 8.40 7.66 -4.15
N VAL A 21 8.20 6.70 -3.26
CA VAL A 21 7.88 6.96 -1.85
C VAL A 21 9.12 7.49 -1.15
N THR A 22 9.24 8.81 -1.09
CA THR A 22 10.26 9.54 -0.32
C THR A 22 9.92 9.51 1.18
N SER A 23 9.82 8.31 1.76
CA SER A 23 9.70 8.19 3.22
C SER A 23 11.08 8.00 3.84
N SER A 24 11.40 8.81 4.85
CA SER A 24 12.67 8.78 5.61
C SER A 24 13.01 7.41 6.21
N ALA A 25 12.02 6.51 6.30
CA ALA A 25 12.18 5.16 6.79
C ALA A 25 13.09 4.27 5.92
N LYS A 26 13.22 4.55 4.60
CA LYS A 26 14.14 3.83 3.70
C LYS A 26 15.62 4.12 4.02
N ALA A 27 15.93 5.31 4.53
CA ALA A 27 17.29 5.70 4.91
C ALA A 27 17.77 5.02 6.21
N GLU A 28 16.83 4.59 7.07
CA GLU A 28 17.11 3.98 8.37
C GLU A 28 16.92 2.44 8.38
N GLY A 29 16.72 1.82 7.20
CA GLY A 29 16.59 0.37 7.06
C GLY A 29 15.32 -0.24 7.68
N ARG A 30 14.29 0.58 7.96
CA ARG A 30 13.03 0.09 8.55
C ARG A 30 12.04 -0.38 7.47
N PHE A 31 11.11 -1.24 7.86
CA PHE A 31 10.02 -1.64 6.98
C PHE A 31 9.20 -0.42 6.54
N ASN A 32 9.07 -0.19 5.23
CA ASN A 32 8.25 0.88 4.65
C ASN A 32 6.78 0.48 4.57
N LYS A 33 5.90 1.41 4.16
CA LYS A 33 4.48 1.10 3.89
C LYS A 33 4.34 0.00 2.83
N ASP A 34 5.32 -0.14 1.93
CA ASP A 34 5.36 -1.15 0.86
C ASP A 34 5.42 -2.59 1.39
N ALA A 35 5.96 -2.78 2.61
CA ALA A 35 5.95 -4.09 3.27
C ALA A 35 4.59 -4.46 3.88
N PHE A 36 3.61 -3.53 3.88
CA PHE A 36 2.27 -3.74 4.40
C PHE A 36 1.30 -3.92 3.24
N VAL A 37 0.82 -5.14 3.06
CA VAL A 37 -0.14 -5.48 2.00
C VAL A 37 -1.55 -5.18 2.48
N TYR A 38 -2.34 -4.45 1.70
CA TYR A 38 -3.74 -4.20 2.01
C TYR A 38 -4.63 -5.29 1.43
N ASP A 39 -5.45 -5.91 2.27
CA ASP A 39 -6.54 -6.77 1.86
C ASP A 39 -7.84 -5.96 1.84
N ALA A 40 -8.34 -5.65 0.64
CA ALA A 40 -9.59 -4.93 0.45
C ALA A 40 -10.83 -5.76 0.83
N THR A 41 -10.73 -7.09 0.76
CA THR A 41 -11.81 -8.03 1.09
C THR A 41 -12.10 -8.02 2.59
N GLN A 42 -11.03 -8.00 3.40
CA GLN A 42 -11.15 -7.99 4.86
C GLN A 42 -11.04 -6.57 5.46
N ASN A 43 -10.61 -5.59 4.66
CA ASN A 43 -10.26 -4.24 5.11
C ASN A 43 -9.20 -4.26 6.22
N GLU A 44 -8.12 -5.00 5.98
CA GLU A 44 -7.01 -5.17 6.93
C GLU A 44 -5.67 -5.01 6.21
N TYR A 45 -4.62 -4.68 6.97
CA TYR A 45 -3.25 -4.70 6.45
C TYR A 45 -2.49 -5.91 7.00
N THR A 46 -1.80 -6.66 6.15
CA THR A 46 -0.87 -7.71 6.58
C THR A 46 0.53 -7.15 6.67
N CYS A 47 1.17 -7.29 7.84
CA CYS A 47 2.56 -6.86 8.04
C CYS A 47 3.56 -7.96 7.63
N PRO A 48 4.86 -7.64 7.48
CA PRO A 48 5.87 -8.64 7.12
C PRO A 48 6.10 -9.71 8.20
N ALA A 49 5.61 -9.50 9.42
CA ALA A 49 5.59 -10.54 10.46
C ALA A 49 4.40 -11.53 10.31
N GLY A 50 3.54 -11.36 9.30
CA GLY A 50 2.35 -12.17 9.08
C GLY A 50 1.13 -11.78 9.93
N GLU A 51 1.24 -10.73 10.74
CA GLU A 51 0.13 -10.27 11.57
C GLU A 51 -0.81 -9.32 10.82
N ALA A 52 -2.10 -9.47 11.07
CA ALA A 52 -3.15 -8.60 10.54
C ALA A 52 -3.33 -7.33 11.39
N LEU A 53 -3.40 -6.20 10.72
CA LEU A 53 -3.64 -4.87 11.27
C LEU A 53 -5.09 -4.50 10.93
N ILE A 54 -5.94 -4.58 11.95
CA ILE A 54 -7.35 -4.22 11.85
C ILE A 54 -7.53 -2.71 11.79
N TRP A 55 -8.63 -2.28 11.16
CA TRP A 55 -9.10 -0.90 11.24
C TRP A 55 -9.46 -0.54 12.68
N ARG A 56 -9.10 0.66 13.13
CA ARG A 56 -9.34 1.10 14.52
C ARG A 56 -10.15 2.38 14.60
N PHE A 57 -9.75 3.41 13.86
CA PHE A 57 -10.44 4.69 13.85
C PHE A 57 -10.12 5.45 12.57
N SER A 58 -10.94 6.47 12.27
CA SER A 58 -10.62 7.50 11.29
C SER A 58 -10.25 8.79 12.01
N SER A 59 -9.33 9.55 11.44
CA SER A 59 -8.95 10.88 11.91
C SER A 59 -8.94 11.85 10.75
N VAL A 60 -9.45 13.06 10.97
CA VAL A 60 -9.44 14.10 9.94
C VAL A 60 -8.12 14.86 10.04
N GLU A 61 -7.25 14.69 9.04
CA GLU A 61 -6.00 15.43 8.93
C GLU A 61 -6.07 16.37 7.73
N LYS A 62 -5.95 17.68 7.95
CA LYS A 62 -6.01 18.70 6.88
C LYS A 62 -7.26 18.59 5.99
N GLY A 63 -8.41 18.23 6.58
CA GLY A 63 -9.67 18.03 5.87
C GLY A 63 -9.81 16.69 5.15
N MET A 64 -8.88 15.75 5.35
CA MET A 64 -8.91 14.41 4.76
C MET A 64 -9.15 13.34 5.83
N ASN A 65 -10.14 12.47 5.62
CA ASN A 65 -10.41 11.35 6.51
C ASN A 65 -9.38 10.22 6.32
N MET A 66 -8.53 10.05 7.32
CA MET A 66 -7.48 9.05 7.33
C MET A 66 -7.89 7.87 8.21
N HIS A 67 -8.07 6.70 7.60
CA HIS A 67 -8.26 5.44 8.31
C HIS A 67 -6.93 4.97 8.90
N CYS A 68 -6.94 4.68 10.21
CA CYS A 68 -5.78 4.20 10.95
C CYS A 68 -5.92 2.71 11.26
N TYR A 69 -4.93 1.94 10.83
CA TYR A 69 -4.83 0.49 11.02
C TYR A 69 -3.65 0.16 11.92
N TRP A 70 -3.88 -0.66 12.95
CA TRP A 70 -2.83 -1.19 13.82
C TRP A 70 -3.35 -2.34 14.70
N SER A 71 -2.41 -3.18 15.13
CA SER A 71 -2.67 -4.31 16.02
C SER A 71 -1.92 -4.13 17.34
N SER A 72 -2.52 -4.60 18.45
CA SER A 72 -1.84 -4.64 19.76
C SER A 72 -0.70 -5.64 19.78
N LYS A 73 -0.69 -6.61 18.85
CA LYS A 73 0.37 -7.60 18.69
C LYS A 73 1.71 -6.99 18.26
N CYS A 74 1.71 -5.74 17.76
CA CYS A 74 2.95 -5.03 17.46
C CYS A 74 3.85 -4.86 18.70
N GLN A 75 3.29 -4.87 19.93
CA GLN A 75 4.08 -4.73 21.14
C GLN A 75 4.98 -5.94 21.43
N SER A 76 4.53 -7.15 21.08
CA SER A 76 5.22 -8.43 21.28
C SER A 76 5.88 -8.97 20.00
N CYS A 77 5.89 -8.20 18.92
CA CYS A 77 6.44 -8.63 17.64
C CYS A 77 7.98 -8.66 17.66
N ALA A 78 8.57 -9.77 17.19
CA ALA A 78 10.02 -9.93 17.10
C ALA A 78 10.68 -8.93 16.13
N LEU A 79 9.95 -8.49 15.09
CA LEU A 79 10.43 -7.53 14.10
C LEU A 79 10.24 -6.07 14.52
N LYS A 80 9.82 -5.79 15.76
CA LYS A 80 9.49 -4.43 16.23
C LYS A 80 10.65 -3.45 16.05
N THR A 81 11.88 -3.87 16.39
CA THR A 81 13.10 -3.05 16.28
C THR A 81 13.35 -2.53 14.86
N GLN A 82 13.02 -3.34 13.85
CA GLN A 82 13.14 -3.00 12.42
C GLN A 82 11.84 -2.39 11.85
N CYS A 83 10.71 -2.52 12.55
CA CYS A 83 9.42 -2.04 12.09
C CYS A 83 9.12 -0.61 12.54
N THR A 84 9.27 -0.28 13.83
CA THR A 84 8.99 1.07 14.33
C THR A 84 9.59 1.29 15.73
N PRO A 85 10.08 2.49 16.04
CA PRO A 85 10.42 2.85 17.42
C PRO A 85 9.19 3.09 18.31
N SER A 86 8.00 3.30 17.72
CA SER A 86 6.76 3.53 18.47
C SER A 86 6.19 2.25 19.09
N THR A 87 5.24 2.39 20.02
CA THR A 87 4.56 1.24 20.65
C THR A 87 3.93 0.30 19.63
N ASN A 88 3.22 0.87 18.65
CA ASN A 88 2.59 0.15 17.54
C ASN A 88 2.89 0.87 16.23
N ARG A 89 3.04 0.13 15.13
CA ARG A 89 3.13 0.70 13.79
C ARG A 89 1.71 1.05 13.32
N ARG A 90 1.46 2.33 13.06
CA ARG A 90 0.18 2.82 12.52
C ARG A 90 0.30 2.98 11.01
N VAL A 91 -0.55 2.29 10.26
CA VAL A 91 -0.68 2.48 8.82
C VAL A 91 -1.89 3.38 8.59
N ARG A 92 -1.67 4.48 7.88
CA ARG A 92 -2.70 5.47 7.53
C ARG A 92 -3.09 5.28 6.06
N ARG A 93 -4.38 5.15 5.79
CA ARG A 93 -4.97 5.03 4.44
C ARG A 93 -6.02 6.12 4.28
N TRP A 94 -6.00 6.84 3.16
CA TRP A 94 -7.03 7.84 2.90
C TRP A 94 -8.31 7.17 2.43
N GLU A 95 -9.48 7.60 2.94
CA GLU A 95 -10.77 6.99 2.56
C GLU A 95 -11.05 7.06 1.06
N HIS A 96 -10.55 8.12 0.41
CA HIS A 96 -10.76 8.38 -1.02
C HIS A 96 -9.54 8.03 -1.88
N GLU A 97 -8.66 7.14 -1.44
CA GLU A 97 -7.55 6.64 -2.29
C GLU A 97 -8.10 6.07 -3.62
N ALA A 98 -9.26 5.39 -3.58
CA ALA A 98 -9.96 4.93 -4.79
C ALA A 98 -10.42 6.06 -5.73
N VAL A 99 -10.70 7.26 -5.21
CA VAL A 99 -11.06 8.44 -6.03
C VAL A 99 -9.82 8.97 -6.74
N LEU A 100 -8.64 8.95 -6.09
CA LEU A 100 -7.38 9.28 -6.75
C LEU A 100 -7.01 8.26 -7.81
N GLU A 101 -7.16 6.97 -7.52
CA GLU A 101 -6.90 5.90 -8.50
C GLU A 101 -7.82 6.06 -9.73
N GLU A 102 -9.10 6.36 -9.52
CA GLU A 102 -10.05 6.62 -10.60
C GLU A 102 -9.70 7.90 -11.39
N MET A 103 -9.33 8.98 -10.70
CA MET A 103 -8.86 10.21 -11.34
C MET A 103 -7.60 9.95 -12.17
N GLN A 104 -6.63 9.22 -11.61
CA GLN A 104 -5.39 8.85 -12.29
C GLN A 104 -5.68 7.98 -13.51
N ARG A 105 -6.61 7.02 -13.40
CA ARG A 105 -7.07 6.20 -14.52
C ARG A 105 -7.65 7.05 -15.65
N ARG A 106 -8.50 8.02 -15.32
CA ARG A 106 -9.06 8.97 -16.29
C ARG A 106 -8.00 9.83 -16.95
N LEU A 107 -7.03 10.33 -16.17
CA LEU A 107 -5.90 11.12 -16.70
C LEU A 107 -5.03 10.29 -17.64
N ASN A 108 -4.70 9.05 -17.28
CA ASN A 108 -3.94 8.13 -18.12
C ASN A 108 -4.67 7.82 -19.44
N GLN A 109 -6.01 7.75 -19.40
CA GLN A 109 -6.86 7.51 -20.57
C GLN A 109 -7.05 8.75 -21.45
N ALA A 110 -6.72 9.95 -20.95
CA ALA A 110 -6.87 11.20 -21.68
C ALA A 110 -5.70 12.16 -21.40
N PRO A 111 -4.50 11.86 -21.93
CA PRO A 111 -3.28 12.62 -21.65
C PRO A 111 -3.30 14.08 -22.14
N GLY A 112 -4.30 14.48 -22.94
CA GLY A 112 -4.47 15.85 -23.44
C GLY A 112 -5.22 16.82 -22.53
N ILE A 113 -5.79 16.35 -21.40
CA ILE A 113 -6.71 17.16 -20.57
C ILE A 113 -5.95 18.01 -19.53
N MET A 114 -4.77 17.60 -19.05
CA MET A 114 -3.94 18.45 -18.20
C MET A 114 -3.10 19.43 -19.04
N ARG A 115 -3.74 20.47 -19.57
CA ARG A 115 -3.07 21.72 -19.94
C ARG A 115 -3.35 22.76 -18.88
N VAL A 116 -2.47 22.86 -17.91
CA VAL A 116 -2.34 24.10 -17.13
C VAL A 116 -1.49 25.04 -18.00
N ARG A 117 -2.12 26.11 -18.49
CA ARG A 117 -1.44 27.26 -19.08
C ARG A 117 -1.17 28.27 -17.98
#